data_AF-A0A6G1HHZ1-F1
#
_entry.id   AF-A0A6G1HHZ1-F1
#
_cell.length_a   1.000
_cell.length_b   1.000
_cell.length_c   1.000
_cell.angle_alpha   90.00
_cell.angle_beta   90.00
_cell.angle_gamma   90.00
#
_symmetry.space_group_name_H-M   'P 1'
#
loop_
_entity.id
_entity.type
_entity.pdbx_description
1 polymer ?
#
loop_
_entity_poly.entity_id
_entity_poly.type
_entity_poly.pdbx_seq_one_letter_code
_entity_poly.pdbx_strand_id
1 'polypeptide(L)'
;MTTFTTVPLFGGALTANLPRDFADHHPPGPDNQEVFLHTTGLTSIIFDITERVIQPNDSSDEAALRFHYTDIVTSSADETRIWADFAPAALAKMPSTPAFPMFATQHLSAAPSRSPQADFTDILLVLVRLAAQKTDIVISINVSHVADEYSRADVDLEARKPGPLLGAAIQMRDRILETFEVKDWDLFVNEEEKA
;
A
#
# COMPACT_ATOMS: atom_id res chain seq x y z
N MET A 1 17.52 -12.22 8.15
CA MET A 1 17.44 -10.87 7.56
C MET A 1 16.68 -11.00 6.26
N THR A 2 15.62 -10.20 6.08
CA THR A 2 14.83 -10.19 4.84
C THR A 2 15.70 -9.68 3.70
N THR A 3 15.86 -10.48 2.65
CA THR A 3 16.58 -10.08 1.44
C THR A 3 15.62 -9.49 0.43
N PHE A 4 15.95 -8.32 -0.07
CA PHE A 4 15.17 -7.61 -1.08
C PHE A 4 15.80 -7.72 -2.46
N THR A 5 14.97 -7.66 -3.49
CA THR A 5 15.39 -7.60 -4.89
C THR A 5 14.68 -6.47 -5.59
N THR A 6 15.33 -5.85 -6.57
CA THR A 6 14.68 -4.87 -7.44
C THR A 6 13.69 -5.59 -8.35
N VAL A 7 12.46 -5.09 -8.37
CA VAL A 7 11.36 -5.59 -9.18
C VAL A 7 11.00 -4.49 -10.19
N PRO A 8 10.98 -4.80 -11.50
CA PRO A 8 10.38 -3.91 -12.49
C PRO A 8 8.87 -3.93 -12.32
N LEU A 9 8.26 -2.75 -12.35
CA LEU A 9 6.83 -2.55 -12.26
C LEU A 9 6.34 -1.83 -13.51
N PHE A 10 5.16 -2.17 -13.99
CA PHE A 10 4.49 -1.63 -15.18
C PHE A 10 5.41 -1.66 -16.41
N GLY A 11 5.87 -2.85 -16.78
CA GLY A 11 6.82 -3.03 -17.89
C GLY A 11 8.21 -2.45 -17.62
N GLY A 12 8.54 -2.12 -16.35
CA GLY A 12 9.82 -1.53 -15.94
C GLY A 12 9.82 0.00 -15.91
N ALA A 13 8.68 0.64 -16.19
CA ALA A 13 8.54 2.09 -16.08
C ALA A 13 8.67 2.59 -14.64
N LEU A 14 8.28 1.76 -13.66
CA LEU A 14 8.53 1.98 -12.24
C LEU A 14 9.44 0.86 -11.70
N THR A 15 10.13 1.13 -10.59
CA THR A 15 10.90 0.09 -9.88
C THR A 15 10.77 0.25 -8.39
N ALA A 16 10.77 -0.86 -7.65
CA ALA A 16 10.87 -0.89 -6.20
C ALA A 16 11.64 -2.13 -5.73
N ASN A 17 12.18 -2.10 -4.52
CA ASN A 17 12.77 -3.31 -3.92
C ASN A 17 11.73 -4.03 -3.04
N LEU A 18 11.38 -5.25 -3.42
CA LEU A 18 10.47 -6.12 -2.67
C LEU A 18 11.21 -7.32 -2.06
N PRO A 19 10.69 -7.92 -0.97
CA PRO A 19 11.26 -9.16 -0.44
C PRO A 19 11.22 -10.29 -1.48
N ARG A 20 12.25 -11.15 -1.48
CA ARG A 20 12.40 -12.24 -2.48
C ARG A 20 11.34 -13.32 -2.40
N ASP A 21 10.64 -13.42 -1.27
CA ASP A 21 9.57 -14.37 -0.98
C ASP A 21 8.20 -13.85 -1.43
N PHE A 22 8.14 -12.76 -2.21
CA PHE A 22 6.94 -12.31 -2.91
C PHE A 22 6.98 -12.72 -4.38
N ALA A 23 5.88 -13.30 -4.84
CA ALA A 23 5.66 -13.62 -6.24
C ALA A 23 4.73 -12.59 -6.87
N ASP A 24 5.06 -12.19 -8.10
CA ASP A 24 4.15 -11.43 -8.94
C ASP A 24 2.92 -12.29 -9.25
N HIS A 25 1.76 -11.72 -8.96
CA HIS A 25 0.47 -12.27 -9.29
C HIS A 25 -0.24 -11.22 -10.13
N HIS A 26 -0.25 -11.40 -11.45
CA HIS A 26 -1.00 -10.55 -12.35
C HIS A 26 -2.44 -11.09 -12.48
N PRO A 27 -3.42 -10.59 -11.69
CA PRO A 27 -4.79 -11.03 -11.84
C PRO A 27 -5.33 -10.63 -13.23
N PRO A 28 -6.23 -11.41 -13.85
CA PRO A 28 -6.99 -10.93 -15.00
C PRO A 28 -7.84 -9.74 -14.54
N GLY A 29 -7.44 -8.53 -14.92
CA GLY A 29 -7.93 -7.30 -14.31
C GLY A 29 -7.41 -6.05 -15.01
N PRO A 30 -7.37 -4.89 -14.32
CA PRO A 30 -6.97 -3.65 -14.93
C PRO A 30 -5.44 -3.51 -14.97
N ASP A 31 -4.93 -3.03 -16.12
CA ASP A 31 -3.49 -2.92 -16.41
C ASP A 31 -2.74 -1.89 -15.53
N ASN A 32 -3.48 -1.10 -14.75
CA ASN A 32 -2.96 -0.08 -13.85
C ASN A 32 -2.63 -0.62 -12.45
N GLN A 33 -2.79 -1.92 -12.21
CA GLN A 33 -2.50 -2.56 -10.92
C GLN A 33 -1.52 -3.73 -11.05
N GLU A 34 -0.55 -3.79 -10.14
CA GLU A 34 0.34 -4.94 -9.96
C GLU A 34 0.25 -5.46 -8.52
N VAL A 35 0.07 -6.78 -8.38
CA VAL A 35 -0.18 -7.44 -7.10
C VAL A 35 0.91 -8.45 -6.82
N PHE A 36 1.53 -8.35 -5.66
CA PHE A 36 2.54 -9.27 -5.18
C PHE A 36 2.05 -9.99 -3.94
N LEU A 37 2.13 -11.32 -3.94
CA LEU A 37 1.68 -12.15 -2.83
C LEU A 37 2.87 -12.83 -2.16
N HIS A 38 2.88 -12.82 -0.83
CA HIS A 38 3.85 -13.61 -0.08
C HIS A 38 3.66 -15.10 -0.40
N THR A 39 4.73 -15.79 -0.74
CA THR A 39 4.70 -17.17 -1.25
C THR A 39 4.13 -18.20 -0.27
N THR A 40 4.23 -17.93 1.04
CA THR A 40 3.77 -18.86 2.09
C THR A 40 2.89 -18.23 3.15
N GLY A 41 2.50 -16.97 3.00
CA GLY A 41 1.85 -16.18 4.05
C GLY A 41 0.74 -15.34 3.47
N LEU A 42 0.05 -14.60 4.33
CA LEU A 42 -1.15 -13.85 3.95
C LEU A 42 -0.89 -12.35 3.78
N THR A 43 0.36 -12.00 3.44
CA THR A 43 0.75 -10.62 3.15
C THR A 43 0.68 -10.37 1.65
N SER A 44 0.08 -9.25 1.25
CA SER A 44 0.09 -8.75 -0.13
C SER A 44 0.70 -7.36 -0.21
N ILE A 45 1.33 -7.06 -1.34
CA ILE A 45 1.79 -5.71 -1.70
C ILE A 45 1.12 -5.37 -3.03
N ILE A 46 0.41 -4.25 -3.10
CA ILE A 46 -0.31 -3.82 -4.30
C ILE A 46 0.20 -2.44 -4.69
N PHE A 47 0.52 -2.28 -5.96
CA PHE A 47 0.81 -1.00 -6.60
C PHE A 47 -0.34 -0.67 -7.53
N ASP A 48 -0.96 0.49 -7.35
CA ASP A 48 -2.09 0.94 -8.18
C ASP A 48 -1.82 2.36 -8.69
N ILE A 49 -1.95 2.56 -10.01
CA ILE A 49 -1.81 3.86 -10.66
C ILE A 49 -3.21 4.42 -10.89
N THR A 50 -3.56 5.49 -10.21
CA THR A 50 -4.89 6.10 -10.28
C THR A 50 -4.82 7.53 -10.80
N GLU A 51 -5.97 8.05 -11.24
CA GLU A 51 -6.11 9.49 -11.41
C GLU A 51 -5.86 10.22 -10.09
N ARG A 52 -5.30 11.42 -10.18
CA ARG A 52 -5.07 12.27 -9.01
C ARG A 52 -6.39 12.67 -8.39
N VAL A 53 -6.55 12.36 -7.12
CA VAL A 53 -7.74 12.76 -6.37
C VAL A 53 -7.71 14.27 -6.11
N ILE A 54 -8.74 14.95 -6.60
CA ILE A 54 -9.01 16.36 -6.33
C ILE A 54 -10.42 16.41 -5.76
N GLN A 55 -10.56 16.48 -4.43
CA GLN A 55 -11.90 16.61 -3.85
C GLN A 55 -12.42 18.04 -3.97
N PRO A 56 -13.71 18.24 -4.29
CA PRO A 56 -14.29 19.56 -4.46
C PRO A 56 -14.23 20.46 -3.21
N ASN A 57 -14.28 19.85 -2.03
CA ASN A 57 -14.40 20.55 -0.75
C ASN A 57 -13.12 20.53 0.09
N ASP A 58 -12.19 19.63 -0.21
CA ASP A 58 -10.93 19.46 0.52
C ASP A 58 -9.84 18.89 -0.40
N SER A 59 -9.00 19.77 -0.94
CA SER A 59 -7.90 19.37 -1.82
C SER A 59 -6.61 19.03 -1.05
N SER A 60 -6.68 18.80 0.27
CA SER A 60 -5.51 18.43 1.07
C SER A 60 -4.99 17.03 0.72
N ASP A 61 -3.69 16.81 0.97
CA ASP A 61 -3.06 15.50 0.81
C ASP A 61 -3.64 14.45 1.77
N GLU A 62 -4.04 14.87 2.98
CA GLU A 62 -4.73 14.01 3.94
C GLU A 62 -6.09 13.55 3.42
N ALA A 63 -6.90 14.44 2.85
CA ALA A 63 -8.18 14.08 2.26
C ALA A 63 -8.01 13.10 1.09
N ALA A 64 -7.00 13.32 0.23
CA ALA A 64 -6.67 12.37 -0.83
C ALA A 64 -6.25 11.00 -0.28
N LEU A 65 -5.40 10.94 0.76
CA LEU A 65 -4.99 9.68 1.38
C LEU A 65 -6.18 8.94 2.01
N ARG A 66 -7.10 9.66 2.68
CA ARG A 66 -8.33 9.08 3.26
C ARG A 66 -9.30 8.58 2.18
N PHE A 67 -9.37 9.27 1.04
CA PHE A 67 -10.17 8.82 -0.10
C PHE A 67 -9.69 7.45 -0.60
N HIS A 68 -8.40 7.35 -0.92
CA HIS A 68 -7.79 6.09 -1.36
C HIS A 68 -7.91 4.98 -0.31
N TYR A 69 -7.72 5.32 0.97
CA TYR A 69 -7.95 4.37 2.06
C TYR A 69 -9.39 3.83 2.06
N THR A 70 -10.39 4.70 1.91
CA THR A 70 -11.82 4.31 1.89
C THR A 70 -12.13 3.37 0.72
N ASP A 71 -11.52 3.61 -0.45
CA ASP A 71 -11.66 2.73 -1.61
C ASP A 71 -11.00 1.36 -1.39
N ILE A 72 -9.98 1.24 -0.53
CA ILE A 72 -9.40 -0.04 -0.14
C ILE A 72 -10.32 -0.79 0.84
N VAL A 73 -10.85 -0.09 1.85
CA VAL A 73 -11.77 -0.65 2.84
C VAL A 73 -13.22 -0.62 2.31
N THR A 74 -13.46 -1.33 1.21
CA THR A 74 -14.71 -1.34 0.41
C THR A 74 -16.02 -1.73 1.14
N SER A 75 -15.96 -2.10 2.43
CA SER A 75 -17.09 -2.61 3.19
C SER A 75 -17.42 -1.67 4.35
N SER A 76 -18.55 -0.97 4.24
CA SER A 76 -19.10 -0.10 5.30
C SER A 76 -19.53 -0.86 6.56
N ALA A 77 -19.51 -2.20 6.52
CA ALA A 77 -19.78 -3.04 7.65
C ALA A 77 -18.55 -3.24 8.53
N ASP A 78 -17.33 -3.11 8.01
CA ASP A 78 -16.10 -3.44 8.73
C ASP A 78 -15.71 -2.35 9.74
N GLU A 79 -15.27 -2.78 10.92
CA GLU A 79 -14.71 -1.86 11.90
C GLU A 79 -13.29 -1.50 11.46
N THR A 80 -13.03 -0.21 11.26
CA THR A 80 -11.72 0.29 10.85
C THR A 80 -11.16 1.25 11.87
N ARG A 81 -9.83 1.23 12.01
CA ARG A 81 -9.12 2.13 12.93
C ARG A 81 -7.81 2.60 12.34
N ILE A 82 -7.60 3.92 12.35
CA ILE A 82 -6.35 4.55 11.93
C ILE A 82 -5.44 4.71 13.16
N TRP A 83 -4.18 4.30 13.03
CA TRP A 83 -3.22 4.23 14.13
C TRP A 83 -2.05 5.22 14.01
N ALA A 84 -1.71 5.66 12.80
CA ALA A 84 -0.61 6.61 12.57
C ALA A 84 -1.02 7.73 11.61
N ASP A 85 -0.55 8.95 11.93
CA ASP A 85 -0.85 10.20 11.23
C ASP A 85 -0.16 10.34 9.86
N PHE A 86 -0.71 11.24 9.06
CA PHE A 86 -0.41 11.62 7.67
C PHE A 86 0.91 12.36 7.47
N ALA A 87 1.90 12.14 8.34
CA ALA A 87 3.16 12.86 8.27
C ALA A 87 3.89 12.53 6.95
N PRO A 88 4.32 13.53 6.16
CA PRO A 88 5.02 13.27 4.90
C PRO A 88 6.25 12.40 5.11
N ALA A 89 6.47 11.46 4.20
CA ALA A 89 7.68 10.66 4.11
C ALA A 89 8.52 11.07 2.89
N ALA A 90 9.83 10.91 2.98
CA ALA A 90 10.72 11.15 1.86
C ALA A 90 10.88 9.87 1.03
N LEU A 91 10.69 9.99 -0.29
CA LEU A 91 11.16 8.98 -1.24
C LEU A 91 12.63 9.24 -1.52
N ALA A 92 13.52 8.32 -1.12
CA ALA A 92 14.96 8.58 -1.19
C ALA A 92 15.48 8.80 -2.62
N LYS A 93 14.84 8.17 -3.62
CA LYS A 93 15.14 8.33 -5.06
C LYS A 93 14.41 9.49 -5.71
N MET A 94 13.36 10.02 -5.08
CA MET A 94 12.49 11.07 -5.60
C MET A 94 12.19 12.10 -4.49
N PRO A 95 13.21 12.77 -3.92
CA PRO A 95 13.05 13.55 -2.68
C PRO A 95 12.15 14.78 -2.79
N SER A 96 11.89 15.27 -4.01
CA SER A 96 10.95 16.36 -4.29
C SER A 96 9.51 15.90 -4.51
N THR A 97 9.27 14.57 -4.59
CA THR A 97 7.95 14.01 -4.84
C THR A 97 7.24 13.76 -3.51
N PRO A 98 6.05 14.35 -3.29
CA PRO A 98 5.29 14.13 -2.06
C PRO A 98 4.85 12.68 -1.90
N ALA A 99 5.10 12.10 -0.72
CA ALA A 99 4.62 10.80 -0.33
C ALA A 99 4.05 10.81 1.10
N PHE A 100 2.91 10.14 1.30
CA PHE A 100 2.16 10.18 2.55
C PHE A 100 1.82 8.75 3.00
N PRO A 101 2.50 8.22 4.04
CA PRO A 101 2.14 6.95 4.63
C PRO A 101 0.93 7.06 5.57
N MET A 102 0.20 5.97 5.70
CA MET A 102 -0.84 5.75 6.71
C MET A 102 -0.74 4.32 7.22
N PHE A 103 -1.10 4.11 8.49
CA PHE A 103 -1.33 2.77 9.04
C PHE A 103 -2.72 2.69 9.65
N ALA A 104 -3.46 1.66 9.27
CA ALA A 104 -4.78 1.36 9.78
C ALA A 104 -4.99 -0.15 9.98
N THR A 105 -6.01 -0.53 10.74
CA THR A 105 -6.52 -1.90 10.82
C THR A 105 -7.96 -1.98 10.32
N GLN A 106 -8.30 -3.12 9.75
CA GLN A 106 -9.66 -3.49 9.36
C GLN A 106 -10.04 -4.81 10.05
N HIS A 107 -11.18 -4.82 10.72
CA HIS A 107 -11.79 -5.98 11.34
C HIS A 107 -13.07 -6.33 10.57
N LEU A 108 -13.12 -7.55 10.02
CA LEU A 108 -14.26 -7.98 9.21
C LEU A 108 -15.47 -8.27 10.10
N SER A 109 -16.59 -7.56 9.87
CA SER A 109 -17.75 -7.63 10.77
C SER A 109 -18.72 -8.77 10.50
N ALA A 110 -18.64 -9.42 9.32
CA ALA A 110 -19.52 -10.53 8.95
C ALA A 110 -18.73 -11.64 8.25
N ALA A 111 -18.83 -12.87 8.76
CA ALA A 111 -18.13 -14.04 8.22
C ALA A 111 -18.59 -14.36 6.79
N PRO A 112 -17.70 -14.30 5.76
CA PRO A 112 -17.91 -15.05 4.54
C PRO A 112 -17.63 -16.54 4.82
N SER A 113 -18.27 -17.43 4.07
CA SER A 113 -18.09 -18.91 4.16
C SER A 113 -16.70 -19.42 3.74
N ARG A 114 -15.68 -18.56 3.70
CA ARG A 114 -14.32 -18.90 3.25
C ARG A 114 -13.38 -18.99 4.44
N SER A 115 -12.85 -20.18 4.66
CA SER A 115 -11.78 -20.47 5.62
C SER A 115 -10.45 -20.61 4.88
N PRO A 116 -9.32 -20.15 5.46
CA PRO A 116 -9.20 -19.49 6.77
C PRO A 116 -9.62 -18.00 6.74
N GLN A 117 -10.16 -17.51 7.87
CA GLN A 117 -10.59 -16.12 8.05
C GLN A 117 -9.59 -15.36 8.90
N ALA A 118 -9.23 -14.14 8.47
CA ALA A 118 -8.41 -13.24 9.27
C ALA A 118 -9.22 -12.66 10.45
N ASP A 119 -8.62 -12.62 11.64
CA ASP A 119 -9.12 -11.89 12.80
C ASP A 119 -9.17 -10.38 12.52
N PHE A 120 -8.13 -9.88 11.84
CA PHE A 120 -8.02 -8.52 11.34
C PHE A 120 -6.92 -8.43 10.27
N THR A 121 -6.88 -7.31 9.56
CA THR A 121 -5.85 -6.99 8.58
C THR A 121 -5.20 -5.66 8.95
N ASP A 122 -3.87 -5.63 9.05
CA ASP A 122 -3.12 -4.38 9.03
C ASP A 122 -3.01 -3.88 7.59
N ILE A 123 -3.22 -2.58 7.40
CA ILE A 123 -3.12 -1.90 6.10
C ILE A 123 -2.09 -0.79 6.26
N LEU A 124 -0.92 -0.96 5.65
CA LEU A 124 0.05 0.12 5.46
C LEU A 124 -0.15 0.69 4.07
N LEU A 125 -0.53 1.95 4.00
CA LEU A 125 -0.76 2.67 2.75
C LEU A 125 0.36 3.69 2.55
N VAL A 126 0.83 3.86 1.32
CA VAL A 126 1.68 4.97 0.91
C VAL A 126 1.07 5.59 -0.34
N LEU A 127 0.67 6.86 -0.23
CA LEU A 127 0.22 7.67 -1.36
C LEU A 127 1.39 8.47 -1.91
N VAL A 128 1.78 8.24 -3.17
CA VAL A 128 2.75 9.06 -3.89
C VAL A 128 2.01 9.97 -4.88
N ARG A 129 2.27 11.26 -4.82
CA ARG A 129 1.49 12.28 -5.53
C ARG A 129 2.28 12.90 -6.68
N LEU A 130 1.89 12.61 -7.92
CA LEU A 130 2.51 13.13 -9.14
C LEU A 130 1.63 14.24 -9.74
N ALA A 131 1.75 15.45 -9.18
CA ALA A 131 0.85 16.56 -9.53
C ALA A 131 0.91 16.96 -11.01
N ALA A 132 2.11 17.00 -11.61
CA ALA A 132 2.28 17.36 -13.02
C ALA A 132 1.64 16.34 -13.97
N GLN A 133 1.66 15.05 -13.59
CA GLN A 133 1.09 13.95 -14.35
C GLN A 133 -0.41 13.76 -14.07
N LYS A 134 -0.99 14.52 -13.12
CA LYS A 134 -2.35 14.30 -12.61
C LYS A 134 -2.58 12.84 -12.18
N THR A 135 -1.56 12.25 -11.55
CA THR A 135 -1.57 10.86 -11.11
C THR A 135 -1.34 10.78 -9.60
N ASP A 136 -2.01 9.82 -8.97
CA ASP A 136 -1.65 9.33 -7.65
C ASP A 136 -1.21 7.85 -7.81
N ILE A 137 -0.16 7.44 -7.10
CA ILE A 137 0.27 6.05 -7.03
C ILE A 137 -0.01 5.58 -5.60
N VAL A 138 -0.82 4.53 -5.48
CA VAL A 138 -1.27 3.98 -4.22
C VAL A 138 -0.56 2.67 -3.99
N ILE A 139 0.26 2.60 -2.93
CA ILE A 139 0.98 1.40 -2.55
C ILE A 139 0.38 0.89 -1.25
N SER A 140 -0.20 -0.31 -1.25
CA SER A 140 -0.75 -0.93 -0.03
C SER A 140 -0.01 -2.21 0.33
N ILE A 141 0.28 -2.39 1.61
CA ILE A 141 0.79 -3.63 2.18
C ILE A 141 -0.27 -4.13 3.16
N ASN A 142 -0.93 -5.23 2.82
CA ASN A 142 -2.00 -5.81 3.61
C ASN A 142 -1.47 -7.03 4.35
N VAL A 143 -1.60 -7.07 5.67
CA VAL A 143 -1.11 -8.16 6.51
C VAL A 143 -2.29 -8.77 7.25
N SER A 144 -2.78 -9.90 6.78
CA SER A 144 -3.86 -10.62 7.45
C SER A 144 -3.35 -11.45 8.63
N HIS A 145 -3.99 -11.29 9.78
CA HIS A 145 -3.71 -12.03 11.01
C HIS A 145 -4.77 -13.11 11.20
N VAL A 146 -4.43 -14.38 10.94
CA VAL A 146 -5.34 -15.53 11.12
C VAL A 146 -5.03 -16.23 12.44
N ALA A 147 -6.05 -16.56 13.24
CA ALA A 147 -5.92 -17.02 14.63
C ALA A 147 -4.84 -18.12 14.90
N ASP A 148 -4.54 -18.97 13.93
CA ASP A 148 -3.54 -20.06 14.04
C ASP A 148 -2.16 -19.73 13.43
N GLU A 149 -2.01 -18.59 12.75
CA GLU A 149 -0.79 -18.15 12.05
C GLU A 149 -0.03 -17.02 12.79
N TYR A 150 -0.62 -16.45 13.84
CA TYR A 150 0.03 -15.45 14.69
C TYR A 150 -0.31 -15.63 16.17
N SER A 151 0.55 -15.09 17.03
CA SER A 151 0.32 -15.03 18.47
C SER A 151 -0.35 -13.71 18.82
N ARG A 152 -1.62 -13.78 19.26
CA ARG A 152 -2.36 -12.60 19.76
C ARG A 152 -1.64 -11.87 20.90
N ALA A 153 -0.89 -12.60 21.72
CA ALA A 153 -0.10 -12.00 22.81
C ALA A 153 1.06 -11.14 22.29
N ASP A 154 1.47 -11.31 21.03
CA ASP A 154 2.56 -10.55 20.41
C ASP A 154 2.12 -9.26 19.73
N VAL A 155 0.81 -9.02 19.63
CA VAL A 155 0.23 -7.82 19.01
C VAL A 155 -0.57 -7.03 20.05
N ASP A 156 -0.15 -5.79 20.29
CA ASP A 156 -0.88 -4.80 21.08
C ASP A 156 -0.58 -3.41 20.49
N LEU A 157 -1.43 -2.98 19.55
CA LEU A 157 -1.21 -1.74 18.81
C LEU A 157 -1.35 -0.49 19.68
N GLU A 158 -2.18 -0.55 20.73
CA GLU A 158 -2.31 0.52 21.74
C GLU A 158 -1.02 0.69 22.53
N ALA A 159 -0.41 -0.43 22.92
CA ALA A 159 0.88 -0.44 23.61
C ALA A 159 2.08 -0.30 22.65
N ARG A 160 1.86 -0.01 21.35
CA ARG A 160 2.90 0.08 20.31
C ARG A 160 3.74 -1.19 20.18
N LYS A 161 3.13 -2.34 20.39
CA LYS A 161 3.69 -3.67 20.16
C LYS A 161 3.13 -4.21 18.84
N PRO A 162 3.79 -3.95 17.69
CA PRO A 162 3.26 -4.34 16.38
C PRO A 162 3.24 -5.85 16.15
N GLY A 163 4.03 -6.62 16.91
CA GLY A 163 4.26 -8.02 16.63
C GLY A 163 5.14 -8.25 15.39
N PRO A 164 5.46 -9.51 15.08
CA PRO A 164 6.44 -9.84 14.04
C PRO A 164 5.94 -9.56 12.61
N LEU A 165 4.65 -9.79 12.33
CA LEU A 165 4.09 -9.63 10.98
C LEU A 165 4.03 -8.15 10.57
N LEU A 166 3.44 -7.29 11.40
CA LEU A 166 3.45 -5.84 11.16
C LEU A 166 4.87 -5.27 11.18
N GLY A 167 5.74 -5.76 12.07
CA GLY A 167 7.15 -5.37 12.08
C GLY A 167 7.90 -5.70 10.77
N ALA A 168 7.54 -6.80 10.11
CA ALA A 168 8.06 -7.13 8.78
C ALA A 168 7.47 -6.21 7.71
N ALA A 169 6.17 -5.93 7.73
CA ALA A 169 5.53 -5.02 6.78
C ALA A 169 6.04 -3.57 6.89
N ILE A 170 6.34 -3.09 8.11
CA ILE A 170 7.02 -1.81 8.35
C ILE A 170 8.38 -1.78 7.63
N GLN A 171 9.19 -2.84 7.74
CA GLN A 171 10.46 -2.94 7.02
C GLN A 171 10.27 -2.96 5.50
N MET A 172 9.19 -3.60 4.99
CA MET A 172 8.86 -3.59 3.57
C MET A 172 8.49 -2.18 3.09
N ARG A 173 7.62 -1.48 3.81
CA ARG A 173 7.26 -0.08 3.52
C ARG A 173 8.50 0.82 3.49
N ASP A 174 9.34 0.73 4.51
CA ASP A 174 10.54 1.57 4.60
C ASP A 174 11.49 1.30 3.44
N ARG A 175 11.63 0.02 3.06
CA ARG A 175 12.42 -0.34 1.89
C ARG A 175 11.82 0.17 0.57
N ILE A 176 10.51 0.18 0.43
CA ILE A 176 9.82 0.79 -0.72
C ILE A 176 10.10 2.29 -0.75
N LEU A 177 9.97 3.01 0.37
CA LEU A 177 10.26 4.45 0.44
C LEU A 177 11.72 4.77 0.06
N GLU A 178 12.67 3.89 0.39
CA GLU A 178 14.08 4.04 0.01
C GLU A 178 14.37 3.81 -1.49
N THR A 179 13.53 3.04 -2.19
CA THR A 179 13.91 2.42 -3.46
C THR A 179 12.93 2.61 -4.59
N PHE A 180 11.70 3.01 -4.29
CA PHE A 180 10.68 3.33 -5.27
C PHE A 180 11.14 4.48 -6.17
N GLU A 181 11.06 4.28 -7.48
CA GLU A 181 11.56 5.23 -8.46
C GLU A 181 10.78 5.10 -9.78
N VAL A 182 10.41 6.24 -10.38
CA VAL A 182 9.95 6.32 -11.76
C VAL A 182 11.16 6.32 -12.70
N LYS A 183 11.24 5.31 -13.56
CA LYS A 183 12.28 5.14 -14.59
C LYS A 183 11.87 5.70 -15.94
N ASP A 184 10.60 5.56 -16.28
CA ASP A 184 10.02 6.03 -17.53
C ASP A 184 8.79 6.90 -17.24
N TRP A 185 8.89 8.19 -17.55
CA TRP A 185 7.81 9.15 -17.34
C TRP A 185 6.79 9.15 -18.47
N ASP A 186 7.09 8.51 -19.61
CA ASP A 186 6.15 8.34 -20.73
C ASP A 186 5.02 7.36 -20.39
N LEU A 187 5.14 6.64 -19.27
CA LEU A 187 4.05 5.88 -18.66
C LEU A 187 2.82 6.75 -18.37
N PHE A 188 3.02 8.02 -18.02
CA PHE A 188 1.95 8.93 -17.64
C PHE A 188 1.56 9.82 -18.82
N VAL A 189 0.27 9.90 -19.12
CA VAL A 189 -0.24 10.77 -20.19
C VAL A 189 -0.14 12.23 -19.75
N ASN A 190 0.81 12.97 -20.32
CA ASN A 190 0.90 14.42 -20.13
C ASN A 190 -0.13 15.10 -21.05
N GLU A 191 -1.23 15.61 -20.50
CA GLU A 191 -2.28 16.30 -21.28
C GLU A 191 -1.84 17.63 -21.92
N GLU A 192 -0.61 18.10 -21.65
CA GLU A 192 -0.09 19.36 -22.20
C GLU A 192 0.25 19.31 -23.70
N GLU A 193 0.26 18.13 -24.34
CA GLU A 193 0.54 17.99 -25.78
C GLU A 193 -0.65 18.23 -26.72
N LYS A 194 -1.79 18.73 -26.22
CA LYS A 194 -2.92 19.18 -27.05
C LYS A 194 -3.04 20.71 -27.11
N ALA A 195 -1.96 21.39 -27.49
CA ALA A 195 -1.99 22.80 -27.87
C ALA A 195 -1.81 22.98 -29.38
#